data_AF-A0A671L3M7-F1
#
_entry.id   AF-A0A671L3M7-F1
#
_cell.length_a   1.000
_cell.length_b   1.000
_cell.length_c   1.000
_cell.angle_alpha   90.00
_cell.angle_beta   90.00
_cell.angle_gamma   90.00
#
_symmetry.space_group_name_H-M   'P 1'
#
loop_
_entity.id
_entity.type
_entity.pdbx_description
1 polymer ?
#
loop_
_entity_poly.entity_id
_entity_poly.type
_entity_poly.pdbx_seq_one_letter_code
_entity_poly.pdbx_strand_id
1 'polypeptide(L)'
;MTQYNIFLSNVYFFCLITAHDRSETVRVTLCQARPGGSVDHVAEECFQFVQDLALDMAQFLVNAVGKTEGALLLDECQIPLKECERLDDTLALALRHLPLPAGWSILEPGPQDTLLHFAAKRGLRKVALFLLQQPGGREALRLPNKQGRTPARVAQKKGHTQLQKLLTE
;
A
#
# COMPACT_ATOMS: atom_id res chain seq x y z
N MET A 1 -5.79 -4.20 8.59
CA MET A 1 -6.82 -5.09 9.18
C MET A 1 -7.35 -5.95 8.06
N THR A 2 -7.28 -7.28 8.20
CA THR A 2 -7.77 -8.21 7.17
C THR A 2 -9.03 -8.88 7.68
N GLN A 3 -10.12 -8.77 6.93
CA GLN A 3 -11.39 -9.46 7.23
C GLN A 3 -11.38 -10.81 6.51
N TYR A 4 -11.74 -11.88 7.22
CA TYR A 4 -11.85 -13.22 6.66
C TYR A 4 -13.26 -13.76 6.86
N ASN A 5 -13.77 -14.45 5.83
CA ASN A 5 -15.07 -15.10 5.84
C ASN A 5 -14.85 -16.60 6.00
N ILE A 6 -15.49 -17.21 7.00
CA ILE A 6 -15.50 -18.66 7.16
C ILE A 6 -16.83 -19.17 6.64
N PHE A 7 -16.80 -20.11 5.69
CA PHE A 7 -18.00 -20.64 5.05
C PHE A 7 -18.45 -21.95 5.72
N LEU A 8 -19.74 -22.03 6.03
CA LEU A 8 -20.35 -23.26 6.55
C LEU A 8 -21.74 -23.41 5.97
N SER A 9 -21.90 -24.24 4.93
CA SER A 9 -23.17 -24.79 4.42
C SER A 9 -24.44 -23.98 4.75
N ASN A 10 -24.49 -22.70 4.34
CA ASN A 10 -25.58 -21.71 4.51
C ASN A 10 -25.58 -20.76 5.75
N VAL A 11 -24.53 -20.70 6.58
CA VAL A 11 -24.40 -19.73 7.69
C VAL A 11 -23.01 -19.06 7.65
N TYR A 12 -22.97 -17.73 7.72
CA TYR A 12 -21.74 -16.94 7.75
C TYR A 12 -21.32 -16.65 9.19
N PHE A 13 -20.12 -17.08 9.57
CA PHE A 13 -19.47 -16.62 10.80
C PHE A 13 -18.33 -15.67 10.44
N PHE A 14 -18.33 -14.49 11.06
CA PHE A 14 -17.29 -13.48 10.88
C PHE A 14 -16.33 -13.55 12.06
N CYS A 15 -15.05 -13.73 11.78
CA CYS A 15 -13.98 -13.62 12.78
C CYS A 15 -13.03 -12.50 12.39
N LEU A 16 -12.81 -11.56 13.30
CA LEU A 16 -11.81 -10.51 13.16
C LEU A 16 -10.52 -11.01 13.82
N ILE A 17 -9.55 -11.43 13.00
CA ILE A 17 -8.22 -11.75 13.47
C ILE A 17 -7.41 -10.46 13.45
N THR A 18 -6.96 -10.01 14.62
CA THR A 18 -6.04 -8.88 14.72
C THR A 18 -4.75 -9.24 14.01
N ALA A 19 -4.31 -8.41 13.07
CA ALA A 19 -3.07 -8.63 12.35
C ALA A 19 -1.90 -8.73 13.36
N HIS A 20 -1.12 -9.80 13.29
CA HIS A 20 0.16 -9.93 13.98
C HIS A 20 1.28 -10.17 12.97
N ASP A 21 2.45 -9.63 13.27
CA ASP A 21 3.50 -9.23 12.32
C ASP A 21 4.36 -10.39 11.78
N ARG A 22 3.75 -11.53 11.42
CA ARG A 22 4.47 -12.74 10.99
C ARG A 22 3.74 -13.49 9.89
N SER A 23 4.49 -13.87 8.84
CA SER A 23 4.03 -14.84 7.83
C SER A 23 3.78 -16.19 8.48
N GLU A 24 2.52 -16.61 8.53
CA GLU A 24 2.13 -17.89 9.10
C GLU A 24 0.89 -18.47 8.41
N THR A 25 0.76 -19.79 8.49
CA THR A 25 -0.50 -20.46 8.14
C THR A 25 -1.39 -20.45 9.38
N VAL A 26 -2.48 -19.70 9.32
CA VAL A 26 -3.50 -19.67 10.38
C VAL A 26 -4.55 -20.71 10.06
N ARG A 27 -4.81 -21.58 11.04
CA ARG A 27 -5.89 -22.55 11.00
C ARG A 27 -6.99 -22.08 11.93
N VAL A 28 -8.20 -21.94 11.40
CA VAL A 28 -9.37 -21.59 12.20
C VAL A 28 -10.32 -22.79 12.22
N THR A 29 -10.60 -23.28 13.42
CA THR A 29 -11.49 -24.42 13.63
C THR A 29 -12.74 -23.92 14.34
N LEU A 30 -13.91 -24.16 13.73
CA LEU A 30 -15.19 -23.95 14.38
C LEU A 30 -15.55 -25.21 15.18
N CYS A 31 -15.81 -25.00 16.46
CA CYS A 31 -16.17 -26.06 17.38
C CYS A 31 -17.53 -25.79 18.03
N GLN A 32 -18.34 -26.83 18.21
CA GLN A 32 -19.62 -26.77 18.92
C GLN A 32 -19.47 -27.40 20.31
N ALA A 33 -19.65 -26.61 21.36
CA ALA A 33 -19.69 -27.12 22.73
C ALA A 33 -21.09 -27.66 23.05
N ARG A 34 -21.16 -28.90 23.56
CA ARG A 34 -22.40 -29.51 24.05
C ARG A 34 -22.53 -29.34 25.57
N PRO A 35 -23.76 -29.35 26.13
CA PRO A 35 -24.00 -29.19 27.56
C PRO A 35 -23.29 -30.21 28.46
N GLY A 36 -22.90 -31.37 27.92
CA GLY A 36 -22.11 -32.40 28.62
C GLY A 36 -20.59 -32.20 28.60
N GLY A 37 -20.10 -31.06 28.13
CA GLY A 37 -18.67 -30.71 28.11
C GLY A 37 -17.88 -31.24 26.90
N SER A 38 -18.50 -32.05 26.04
CA SER A 38 -17.86 -32.47 24.77
C SER A 38 -17.86 -31.32 23.77
N VAL A 39 -16.76 -31.17 23.03
CA VAL A 39 -16.61 -30.20 21.94
C VAL A 39 -16.51 -30.95 20.62
N ASP A 40 -17.46 -30.72 19.72
CA ASP A 40 -17.45 -31.32 18.38
C ASP A 40 -16.77 -30.39 17.38
N HIS A 41 -15.96 -30.96 16.49
CA HIS A 41 -15.43 -30.25 15.33
C HIS A 41 -16.53 -30.06 14.28
N VAL A 42 -16.78 -28.81 13.87
CA VAL A 42 -17.82 -28.49 12.87
C VAL A 42 -17.21 -28.20 11.51
N ALA A 43 -16.18 -27.36 11.45
CA ALA A 43 -15.49 -27.00 10.22
C ALA A 43 -14.08 -26.50 10.51
N GLU A 44 -13.20 -26.59 9.53
CA GLU A 44 -11.83 -26.08 9.59
C GLU A 44 -11.48 -25.41 8.26
N GLU A 45 -10.87 -24.25 8.35
CA GLU A 45 -10.33 -23.54 7.20
C GLU A 45 -8.88 -23.11 7.48
N CYS A 46 -8.04 -23.23 6.46
CA CYS A 46 -6.63 -22.87 6.52
C CYS A 46 -6.38 -21.65 5.61
N PHE A 47 -5.71 -20.65 6.15
CA PHE A 47 -5.37 -19.44 5.42
C PHE A 47 -3.88 -19.14 5.59
N GLN A 48 -3.24 -18.68 4.52
CA GLN A 48 -1.90 -18.14 4.60
C GLN A 48 -1.95 -16.64 4.80
N PHE A 49 -1.33 -16.16 5.88
CA PHE A 49 -0.99 -14.76 6.02
C PHE A 49 0.26 -14.48 5.17
N VAL A 50 0.08 -13.73 4.08
CA VAL A 50 1.20 -13.27 3.26
C VAL A 50 1.68 -11.93 3.84
N GLN A 51 2.99 -11.84 4.13
CA GLN A 51 3.65 -10.60 4.54
C GLN A 51 3.19 -9.42 3.68
N ASP A 52 2.75 -8.35 4.35
CA ASP A 52 2.23 -7.15 3.69
C ASP A 52 3.40 -6.36 3.09
N LEU A 53 3.89 -6.79 1.93
CA LEU A 53 4.94 -6.11 1.16
C LEU A 53 4.63 -4.61 1.00
N ALA A 54 3.35 -4.23 1.00
CA ALA A 54 2.94 -2.83 0.90
C ALA A 54 3.22 -2.03 2.19
N LEU A 55 3.19 -2.65 3.36
CA LEU A 55 3.63 -2.02 4.61
C LEU A 55 5.14 -1.83 4.64
N ASP A 56 5.91 -2.85 4.25
CA ASP A 56 7.38 -2.75 4.13
C ASP A 56 7.77 -1.64 3.13
N MET A 57 7.08 -1.60 1.99
CA MET A 57 7.25 -0.52 1.01
C MET A 57 6.81 0.84 1.55
N ALA A 58 5.70 0.93 2.29
CA ALA A 58 5.26 2.18 2.89
C ALA A 58 6.29 2.71 3.89
N GLN A 59 6.81 1.84 4.77
CA GLN A 59 7.85 2.19 5.74
C GLN A 59 9.14 2.60 5.03
N PHE A 60 9.56 1.85 4.01
CA PHE A 60 10.72 2.21 3.20
C PHE A 60 10.54 3.57 2.54
N LEU A 61 9.41 3.82 1.89
CA LEU A 61 9.13 5.08 1.20
C LEU A 61 9.09 6.25 2.17
N VAL A 62 8.45 6.12 3.34
CA VAL A 62 8.41 7.16 4.37
C VAL A 62 9.80 7.44 4.93
N ASN A 63 10.62 6.41 5.15
CA ASN A 63 11.99 6.52 5.67
C ASN A 63 13.02 6.95 4.61
N ALA A 64 12.69 6.77 3.33
CA ALA A 64 13.50 7.21 2.19
C ALA A 64 13.33 8.71 1.90
N VAL A 65 12.24 9.33 2.37
CA VAL A 65 12.03 10.77 2.21
C VAL A 65 13.20 11.54 2.83
N GLY A 66 13.94 12.27 2.00
CA GLY A 66 15.11 13.04 2.43
C GLY A 66 16.43 12.25 2.49
N LYS A 67 16.44 10.97 2.12
CA LYS A 67 17.68 10.18 1.90
C LYS A 67 17.89 10.00 0.40
N THR A 68 18.98 10.56 -0.10
CA THR A 68 19.36 10.77 -1.51
C THR A 68 19.37 9.53 -2.42
N GLU A 69 19.16 8.33 -1.88
CA GLU A 69 19.38 7.05 -2.59
C GLU A 69 18.18 6.09 -2.56
N GLY A 70 17.17 6.31 -1.71
CA GLY A 70 16.11 5.32 -1.48
C GLY A 70 15.11 5.15 -2.64
N ALA A 71 14.70 6.25 -3.28
CA ALA A 71 13.70 6.20 -4.36
C ALA A 71 14.22 5.57 -5.68
N LEU A 72 15.55 5.42 -5.82
CA LEU A 72 16.19 4.87 -7.03
C LEU A 72 16.01 3.35 -7.17
N LEU A 73 15.86 2.61 -6.05
CA LEU A 73 15.83 1.14 -6.08
C LEU A 73 14.55 0.55 -6.68
N LEU A 74 13.49 1.35 -6.82
CA LEU A 74 12.20 0.87 -7.32
C LEU A 74 11.98 1.14 -8.82
N ASP A 75 12.94 1.75 -9.52
CA ASP A 75 12.80 2.07 -10.95
C ASP A 75 12.94 0.83 -11.86
N GLU A 76 13.52 -0.27 -11.35
CA GLU A 76 13.88 -1.45 -12.15
C GLU A 76 12.86 -2.60 -12.09
N CYS A 77 11.90 -2.58 -11.18
CA CYS A 77 10.88 -3.62 -11.14
C CYS A 77 9.78 -3.34 -12.19
N GLN A 78 9.78 -4.10 -13.29
CA GLN A 78 8.63 -4.18 -14.20
C GLN A 78 7.49 -4.93 -13.52
N ILE A 79 6.78 -4.26 -12.62
CA ILE A 79 5.60 -4.82 -11.95
C ILE A 79 4.46 -4.85 -12.99
N PRO A 80 3.85 -6.03 -13.27
CA PRO A 80 2.67 -6.15 -14.12
C PRO A 80 1.53 -5.20 -13.68
N LEU A 81 0.79 -4.63 -14.64
CA LEU A 81 -0.28 -3.64 -14.37
C LEU A 81 -1.31 -4.09 -13.32
N LYS A 82 -1.69 -5.37 -13.29
CA LYS A 82 -2.63 -5.92 -12.30
C LYS A 82 -2.04 -5.94 -10.89
N GLU A 83 -0.74 -6.12 -10.78
CA GLU A 83 -0.03 -6.04 -9.51
C GLU A 83 0.13 -4.57 -9.09
N CYS A 84 0.25 -3.62 -10.02
CA CYS A 84 0.20 -2.18 -9.73
C CYS A 84 -1.14 -1.73 -9.15
N GLU A 85 -2.28 -2.25 -9.62
CA GLU A 85 -3.60 -1.92 -9.06
C GLU A 85 -3.76 -2.45 -7.63
N ARG A 86 -3.43 -3.73 -7.41
CA ARG A 86 -3.44 -4.31 -6.05
C ARG A 86 -2.47 -3.59 -5.12
N LEU A 87 -1.31 -3.19 -5.65
CA LEU A 87 -0.30 -2.42 -4.94
C LEU A 87 -0.80 -1.02 -4.57
N ASP A 88 -1.51 -0.31 -5.44
CA ASP A 88 -2.02 1.04 -5.16
C ASP A 88 -2.97 1.02 -3.95
N ASP A 89 -3.83 0.00 -3.87
CA ASP A 89 -4.81 -0.16 -2.79
C ASP A 89 -4.13 -0.49 -1.45
N THR A 90 -3.27 -1.50 -1.44
CA THR A 90 -2.59 -1.93 -0.21
C THR A 90 -1.57 -0.91 0.27
N LEU A 91 -0.84 -0.26 -0.64
CA LEU A 91 0.16 0.75 -0.31
C LEU A 91 -0.49 2.05 0.19
N ALA A 92 -1.57 2.51 -0.44
CA ALA A 92 -2.31 3.67 0.06
C ALA A 92 -2.90 3.40 1.46
N LEU A 93 -3.39 2.20 1.72
CA LEU A 93 -3.89 1.81 3.03
C LEU A 93 -2.75 1.80 4.06
N ALA A 94 -1.61 1.17 3.74
CA ALA A 94 -0.45 1.13 4.62
C ALA A 94 0.07 2.54 4.96
N LEU A 95 0.18 3.43 3.98
CA LEU A 95 0.60 4.82 4.17
C LEU A 95 -0.34 5.61 5.09
N ARG A 96 -1.66 5.37 5.01
CA ARG A 96 -2.66 6.02 5.87
C ARG A 96 -2.59 5.58 7.33
N HIS A 97 -2.15 4.35 7.58
CA HIS A 97 -2.05 3.78 8.92
C HIS A 97 -0.64 3.87 9.51
N LEU A 98 0.34 4.33 8.75
CA LEU A 98 1.70 4.54 9.24
C LEU A 98 1.77 5.79 10.13
N PRO A 99 2.39 5.73 11.32
CA PRO A 99 2.74 6.94 12.06
C PRO A 99 3.83 7.70 11.29
N LEU A 100 3.47 8.83 10.68
CA LEU A 100 4.44 9.71 10.02
C LEU A 100 5.32 10.41 11.08
N PRO A 101 6.64 10.53 10.85
CA PRO A 101 7.51 11.28 11.74
C PRO A 101 7.05 12.73 11.94
N ALA A 102 7.30 13.30 13.12
CA ALA A 102 6.98 14.71 13.38
C ALA A 102 7.79 15.62 12.42
N GLY A 103 7.10 16.48 11.67
CA GLY A 103 7.71 17.37 10.67
C GLY A 103 7.94 16.74 9.29
N TRP A 104 7.40 15.54 9.05
CA TRP A 104 7.48 14.90 7.73
C TRP A 104 6.79 15.75 6.64
N SER A 105 7.47 15.91 5.51
CA SER A 105 6.99 16.64 4.34
C SER A 105 7.46 15.91 3.08
N ILE A 106 6.64 15.92 2.04
CA ILE A 106 6.98 15.30 0.74
C ILE A 106 8.06 16.09 0.00
N LEU A 107 8.29 17.34 0.41
CA LEU A 107 9.31 18.19 -0.18
C LEU A 107 10.71 17.66 0.13
N GLU A 108 11.30 17.03 -0.89
CA GLU A 108 12.71 16.65 -0.83
C GLU A 108 13.61 17.79 -1.34
N PRO A 109 14.72 18.09 -0.66
CA PRO A 109 15.69 19.04 -1.15
C PRO A 109 16.48 18.45 -2.33
N GLY A 110 16.23 18.94 -3.54
CA GLY A 110 17.06 18.69 -4.72
C GLY A 110 16.30 18.17 -5.94
N PRO A 111 16.92 18.20 -7.14
CA PRO A 111 16.31 17.70 -8.37
C PRO A 111 16.35 16.17 -8.38
N GLN A 112 15.49 15.50 -7.62
CA GLN A 112 15.37 14.04 -7.56
C GLN A 112 13.91 13.59 -7.71
N ASP A 113 13.70 12.30 -7.99
CA ASP A 113 12.35 11.75 -8.10
C ASP A 113 11.69 11.76 -6.71
N THR A 114 10.73 12.67 -6.52
CA THR A 114 9.87 12.68 -5.32
C THR A 114 8.94 11.46 -5.28
N LEU A 115 8.29 11.22 -4.14
CA LEU A 115 7.24 10.19 -4.03
C LEU A 115 6.11 10.35 -5.06
N LEU A 116 5.82 11.58 -5.50
CA LEU A 116 4.86 11.80 -6.60
C LEU A 116 5.40 11.34 -7.95
N HIS A 117 6.70 11.46 -8.22
CA HIS A 117 7.31 10.87 -9.42
C HIS A 117 7.21 9.35 -9.36
N PHE A 118 7.46 8.75 -8.21
CA PHE A 118 7.29 7.31 -8.01
C PHE A 118 5.86 6.85 -8.33
N ALA A 119 4.85 7.52 -7.75
CA ALA A 119 3.45 7.23 -8.04
C ALA A 119 3.13 7.43 -9.53
N ALA A 120 3.65 8.50 -10.14
CA ALA A 120 3.48 8.82 -11.56
C ALA A 120 4.11 7.78 -12.51
N LYS A 121 5.28 7.21 -12.16
CA LYS A 121 5.93 6.18 -12.98
C LYS A 121 5.11 4.90 -13.05
N ARG A 122 4.44 4.56 -11.95
CA ARG A 122 3.74 3.27 -11.73
C ARG A 122 2.23 3.34 -11.89
N GLY A 123 1.64 4.53 -12.02
CA GLY A 123 0.19 4.69 -12.17
C GLY A 123 -0.59 4.59 -10.86
N LEU A 124 0.07 4.83 -9.72
CA LEU A 124 -0.50 4.65 -8.38
C LEU A 124 -1.37 5.87 -8.00
N ARG A 125 -2.65 5.83 -8.35
CA ARG A 125 -3.57 6.97 -8.22
C ARG A 125 -3.96 7.22 -6.77
N LYS A 126 -4.27 6.18 -5.99
CA LYS A 126 -4.66 6.32 -4.57
C LYS A 126 -3.48 6.80 -3.74
N VAL A 127 -2.28 6.28 -4.01
CA VAL A 127 -1.05 6.78 -3.39
C VAL A 127 -0.83 8.25 -3.75
N ALA A 128 -0.95 8.64 -5.02
CA ALA A 128 -0.82 10.04 -5.41
C ALA A 128 -1.83 10.97 -4.71
N LEU A 129 -3.10 10.54 -4.60
CA LEU A 129 -4.12 11.28 -3.85
C LEU A 129 -3.74 11.47 -2.38
N PHE A 130 -3.27 10.40 -1.73
CA PHE A 130 -2.82 10.47 -0.35
C PHE A 130 -1.66 11.46 -0.21
N LEU A 131 -0.66 11.38 -1.10
CA LEU A 131 0.51 12.24 -1.11
C LEU A 131 0.12 13.72 -1.32
N LEU A 132 -0.80 14.02 -2.21
CA LEU A 132 -1.28 15.40 -2.44
C LEU A 132 -1.95 16.03 -1.21
N GLN A 133 -2.44 15.22 -0.27
CA GLN A 133 -3.03 15.68 0.98
C GLN A 133 -2.01 15.92 2.09
N GLN A 134 -0.76 15.49 1.91
CA GLN A 134 0.29 15.67 2.92
C GLN A 134 0.99 17.03 2.80
N PRO A 135 1.67 17.48 3.87
CA PRO A 135 2.52 18.68 3.81
C PRO A 135 3.52 18.59 2.65
N GLY A 136 3.60 19.64 1.84
CA GLY A 136 4.50 19.70 0.69
C GLY A 136 4.01 18.97 -0.57
N GLY A 137 2.85 18.30 -0.53
CA GLY A 137 2.32 17.51 -1.64
C GLY A 137 1.99 18.37 -2.87
N ARG A 138 1.42 19.56 -2.67
CA ARG A 138 1.08 20.48 -3.78
C ARG A 138 2.32 21.11 -4.40
N GLU A 139 3.30 21.45 -3.57
CA GLU A 139 4.57 22.03 -4.01
C GLU A 139 5.37 20.99 -4.80
N ALA A 140 5.31 19.73 -4.41
CA ALA A 140 5.97 18.62 -5.10
C ALA A 140 5.44 18.36 -6.53
N LEU A 141 4.25 18.86 -6.91
CA LEU A 141 3.76 18.82 -8.29
C LEU A 141 4.64 19.62 -9.26
N ARG A 142 5.27 20.67 -8.76
CA ARG A 142 6.07 21.60 -9.57
C ARG A 142 7.55 21.27 -9.58
N LEU A 143 7.99 20.35 -8.72
CA LEU A 143 9.38 19.97 -8.62
C LEU A 143 9.78 19.11 -9.82
N PRO A 144 10.79 19.52 -10.60
CA PRO A 144 11.35 18.67 -11.64
C PRO A 144 12.31 17.65 -11.04
N ASN A 145 12.29 16.44 -11.56
CA ASN A 145 13.31 15.43 -11.26
C ASN A 145 14.64 15.69 -12.01
N LYS A 146 15.61 14.77 -11.88
CA LYS A 146 16.93 14.84 -12.57
C LYS A 146 16.84 15.00 -14.09
N GLN A 147 15.75 14.54 -14.71
CA GLN A 147 15.52 14.66 -16.15
C GLN A 147 14.68 15.89 -16.53
N GLY A 148 14.48 16.83 -15.59
CA GLY A 148 13.71 18.05 -15.83
C GLY A 148 12.20 17.81 -15.97
N ARG A 149 11.69 16.65 -15.54
CA ARG A 149 10.27 16.29 -15.68
C ARG A 149 9.54 16.47 -14.36
N THR A 150 8.34 17.01 -14.41
CA THR A 150 7.39 17.02 -13.28
C THR A 150 6.68 15.66 -13.15
N PRO A 151 6.03 15.36 -12.00
CA PRO A 151 5.24 14.14 -11.84
C PRO A 151 4.19 13.96 -12.95
N ALA A 152 3.48 15.03 -13.33
CA ALA A 152 2.50 14.99 -14.41
C ALA A 152 3.12 14.59 -15.76
N ARG A 153 4.31 15.12 -16.08
CA ARG A 153 5.04 14.80 -17.33
C ARG A 153 5.52 13.35 -17.35
N VAL A 154 5.89 12.80 -16.18
CA VAL A 154 6.25 11.40 -16.02
C VAL A 154 5.03 10.49 -16.22
N ALA A 155 3.89 10.79 -15.59
CA ALA A 155 2.65 10.05 -15.76
C ALA A 155 2.21 10.03 -17.24
N GLN A 156 2.31 11.18 -17.92
CA GLN A 156 2.04 11.28 -19.36
C GLN A 156 2.93 10.35 -20.19
N LYS A 157 4.24 10.38 -19.96
CA LYS A 157 5.21 9.56 -20.71
C LYS A 157 4.95 8.05 -20.53
N LYS A 158 4.42 7.65 -19.37
CA LYS A 158 4.10 6.25 -19.05
C LYS A 158 2.70 5.82 -19.47
N GLY A 159 1.88 6.72 -20.03
CA GLY A 159 0.53 6.42 -20.51
C GLY A 159 -0.56 6.47 -19.42
N HIS A 160 -0.25 6.97 -18.23
CA HIS A 160 -1.18 7.04 -17.09
C HIS A 160 -2.06 8.29 -17.16
N THR A 161 -2.93 8.38 -18.17
CA THR A 161 -3.70 9.59 -18.49
C THR A 161 -4.59 10.08 -17.34
N GLN A 162 -5.24 9.18 -16.60
CA GLN A 162 -6.08 9.57 -15.45
C GLN A 162 -5.25 10.19 -14.32
N LEU A 163 -4.08 9.61 -14.05
CA LEU A 163 -3.15 10.13 -13.04
C LEU A 163 -2.50 11.44 -13.49
N GLN A 164 -2.17 11.58 -14.77
CA GLN A 164 -1.66 12.84 -15.31
C GLN A 164 -2.65 13.99 -15.10
N LYS A 165 -3.95 13.78 -15.34
CA LYS A 165 -4.99 14.78 -15.07
C LYS A 165 -5.00 15.18 -13.59
N LEU A 166 -5.03 14.19 -12.69
CA LEU A 166 -4.96 14.42 -11.25
C LEU A 166 -3.74 15.25 -10.83
N LEU A 167 -2.59 15.01 -11.44
CA LEU A 167 -1.33 15.71 -11.12
C LEU A 167 -1.17 17.06 -11.84
N THR A 168 -2.13 17.44 -12.69
CA THR A 168 -2.13 18.73 -13.39
C THR A 168 -3.18 19.70 -12.81
N GLU A 169 -4.14 19.18 -12.06
CA GLU A 169 -5.16 19.93 -11.29
C GLU A 169 -4.58 20.56 -10.02
#